data_AF-A0A947JJU4-F1
#
_entry.id   AF-A0A947JJU4-F1
#
_cell.length_a   1.000
_cell.length_b   1.000
_cell.length_c   1.000
_cell.angle_alpha   90.00
_cell.angle_beta   90.00
_cell.angle_gamma   90.00
#
_symmetry.space_group_name_H-M   'P 1'
#
loop_
_entity.id
_entity.type
_entity.pdbx_description
1 polymer ?
#
loop_
_entity_poly.entity_id
_entity_poly.type
_entity_poly.pdbx_seq_one_letter_code
_entity_poly.pdbx_strand_id
1 'polypeptide(L)' 'MLGHFKLNAKDMIFFRNKKKVVKSARFIGINTFYYNKDKRDLVKLKKFLDEGLV' A
#
# COMPACT_ATOMS: atom_id res chain seq x y z
N MET A 1 10.05 -0.77 13.41
CA MET A 1 10.03 -2.04 12.64
C MET A 1 10.75 -1.92 11.30
N LEU A 2 10.39 -1.00 10.40
CA LEU A 2 11.06 -0.85 9.08
C LEU A 2 12.59 -0.68 9.18
N GLY A 3 13.06 0.19 10.07
CA GLY A 3 14.50 0.42 10.27
C GLY A 3 15.28 -0.80 10.75
N HIS A 4 14.65 -1.73 11.48
CA HIS A 4 15.29 -3.00 11.87
C HIS A 4 15.62 -3.85 10.64
N PHE A 5 14.74 -3.83 9.63
CA PHE A 5 14.92 -4.53 8.36
C PHE A 5 15.69 -3.70 7.32
N LYS A 6 16.20 -2.52 7.69
CA LYS A 6 16.85 -1.56 6.77
C LYS A 6 15.98 -1.22 5.55
N LEU A 7 14.66 -1.21 5.74
CA LEU A 7 13.69 -0.87 4.70
C LEU A 7 13.35 0.61 4.77
N ASN A 8 13.27 1.25 3.60
CA ASN A 8 12.80 2.62 3.45
C ASN A 8 11.32 2.62 3.03
N ALA A 9 10.51 3.44 3.68
CA ALA A 9 9.08 3.54 3.38
C ALA A 9 8.80 3.97 1.93
N LYS A 10 9.72 4.74 1.33
CA LYS A 10 9.62 5.22 -0.06
C LYS A 10 9.75 4.10 -1.10
N ASP A 11 10.41 3.01 -0.75
CA ASP A 11 10.69 1.88 -1.66
C ASP A 11 9.63 0.78 -1.51
N MET A 12 8.52 1.08 -0.84
CA MET A 12 7.49 0.12 -0.49
C MET A 12 6.11 0.56 -0.99
N ILE A 13 5.38 -0.42 -1.51
CA ILE A 13 3.94 -0.31 -1.71
C ILE A 13 3.19 -1.22 -0.73
N PHE A 14 2.03 -0.77 -0.26
CA PHE A 14 1.20 -1.53 0.67
C PHE A 14 -0.28 -1.39 0.33
N PHE A 15 -0.99 -2.52 0.24
CA PHE A 15 -2.44 -2.52 0.08
C PHE A 15 -3.14 -3.45 1.06
N ARG A 16 -4.31 -3.02 1.55
CA ARG A 16 -5.16 -3.86 2.42
C ARG A 16 -6.62 -3.44 2.35
N ASN A 17 -7.48 -4.36 2.80
CA ASN A 17 -8.93 -4.16 2.90
C ASN A 17 -9.41 -3.55 4.24
N LYS A 18 -8.49 -3.04 5.08
CA LYS A 18 -8.81 -2.38 6.35
C LYS A 18 -8.29 -0.95 6.36
N LYS A 19 -9.19 0.04 6.28
CA LYS A 19 -8.87 1.48 6.18
C LYS A 19 -7.89 1.96 7.27
N LYS A 20 -8.07 1.51 8.52
CA LYS A 20 -7.20 1.92 9.65
C LYS A 20 -5.73 1.55 9.40
N VAL A 21 -5.46 0.35 8.87
CA VAL A 21 -4.10 -0.14 8.61
C VAL A 21 -3.46 0.62 7.45
N VAL A 22 -4.24 0.87 6.39
CA VAL A 22 -3.79 1.68 5.23
C VAL A 22 -3.41 3.09 5.68
N LYS A 23 -4.21 3.73 6.54
CA LYS A 23 -3.89 5.05 7.09
C LYS A 23 -2.61 5.05 7.91
N SER A 24 -2.38 4.04 8.76
CA SER A 24 -1.15 3.93 9.54
C SER A 24 0.09 3.77 8.67
N ALA A 25 0.05 2.93 7.63
CA ALA A 25 1.15 2.77 6.68
C ALA A 25 1.41 4.06 5.88
N ARG A 26 0.35 4.77 5.47
CA ARG A 26 0.47 6.07 4.81
C ARG A 26 1.13 7.13 5.69
N PHE A 27 0.78 7.16 6.97
CA PHE A 27 1.30 8.15 7.93
C PHE A 27 2.83 8.06 8.08
N ILE A 28 3.40 6.85 7.96
CA ILE A 28 4.85 6.64 8.02
C ILE A 28 5.53 6.74 6.64
N GLY A 29 4.82 7.20 5.61
CA GLY A 29 5.36 7.51 4.29
C GLY A 29 5.32 6.38 3.25
N ILE A 30 4.65 5.25 3.54
CA ILE A 30 4.50 4.16 2.56
C ILE A 30 3.46 4.54 1.51
N ASN A 31 3.72 4.26 0.23
CA ASN A 31 2.71 4.38 -0.81
C ASN A 31 1.60 3.33 -0.62
N THR A 32 0.35 3.78 -0.51
CA THR A 32 -0.72 2.91 0.00
C THR A 32 -2.00 2.93 -0.81
N PHE A 33 -2.61 1.75 -0.93
CA PHE A 33 -3.91 1.56 -1.56
C PHE A 33 -4.92 0.87 -0.63
N TYR A 34 -6.10 1.45 -0.49
CA TYR A 34 -7.21 0.78 0.18
C TYR A 34 -8.00 -0.06 -0.83
N TYR A 35 -7.90 -1.38 -0.69
CA TYR A 35 -8.65 -2.31 -1.52
C TYR A 35 -10.02 -2.61 -0.90
N ASN A 36 -11.09 -2.09 -1.49
CA ASN A 36 -12.44 -2.45 -1.08
C ASN A 36 -12.79 -3.85 -1.63
N LYS A 37 -12.78 -4.87 -0.76
CA LYS A 37 -13.06 -6.27 -1.12
C LYS A 37 -14.46 -6.51 -1.68
N ASP A 38 -15.41 -5.63 -1.40
CA ASP A 38 -16.80 -5.77 -1.84
C ASP A 38 -16.97 -5.21 -3.27
N LYS A 39 -16.15 -4.22 -3.65
CA LYS A 39 -16.10 -3.70 -5.03
C LYS A 39 -15.29 -4.58 -5.98
N ARG A 40 -14.30 -5.31 -5.46
CA ARG A 40 -13.39 -6.19 -6.24
C ARG A 40 -12.81 -5.54 -7.50
N ASP A 41 -12.48 -4.26 -7.43
CA ASP A 41 -11.92 -3.52 -8.55
C ASP A 41 -10.45 -3.90 -8.76
N LEU A 42 -10.24 -4.99 -9.52
CA LEU A 42 -8.92 -5.53 -9.84
C LEU A 42 -8.17 -4.65 -10.84
N VAL A 43 -8.88 -3.89 -11.68
CA VAL A 43 -8.27 -2.96 -12.64
C VAL A 43 -7.54 -1.86 -11.89
N LYS A 44 -8.19 -1.26 -10.88
CA LYS A 44 -7.57 -0.22 -10.06
C LYS A 44 -6.44 -0.76 -9.18
N LEU A 45 -6.58 -1.99 -8.66
CA LEU A 45 -5.49 -2.64 -7.92
C LEU A 45 -4.29 -2.89 -8.82
N LYS A 46 -4.49 -3.43 -10.03
CA LYS A 46 -3.41 -3.66 -11.00
C LYS A 46 -2.70 -2.35 -11.32
N LYS A 47 -3.45 -1.29 -11.63
CA LYS A 47 -2.87 0.03 -11.91
C LYS A 47 -1.98 0.54 -10.76
N PHE A 48 -2.43 0.40 -9.52
CA PHE A 48 -1.62 0.77 -8.36
C PHE A 48 -0.32 -0.05 -8.24
N LEU A 49 -0.37 -1.35 -8.54
CA LEU A 49 0.81 -2.21 -8.53
C LEU A 49 1.76 -1.86 -9.67
N ASP A 50 1.25 -1.65 -10.88
CA ASP A 50 2.05 -1.27 -12.05
C ASP A 50 2.74 0.08 -11.80
N GLU A 51 2.06 1.09 -11.26
CA GLU A 51 2.65 2.41 -10.96
C GLU A 51 3.68 2.37 -9.83
N GLY A 52 3.62 1.36 -8.96
CA GLY A 52 4.44 1.27 -7.75
C GLY A 52 5.63 0.32 -7.83
N LEU A 53 5.73 -0.48 -8.89
CA LEU A 53 6.80 -1.48 -9.10
C LEU A 53 7.75 -1.12 -10.26
N VAL A 54 7.63 0.09 -10.81
CA VAL A 54 8.44 0.63 -11.91
C VAL A 54 9.68 1.35 -11.39
#